data_AF-A0A7J8XPN7-F1
#
_entry.id   AF-A0A7J8XPN7-F1
#
_cell.length_a   1.000
_cell.length_b   1.000
_cell.length_c   1.000
_cell.angle_alpha   90.00
_cell.angle_beta   90.00
_cell.angle_gamma   90.00
#
_symmetry.space_group_name_H-M   'P 1'
#
loop_
_entity.id
_entity.type
_entity.pdbx_description
1 polymer ?
#
loop_
_entity_poly.entity_id
_entity_poly.type
_entity_poly.pdbx_seq_one_letter_code
_entity_poly.pdbx_strand_id
1 'polypeptide(L)'
;MKLTSGSIVIINLLALQYLPVLCLSQDFDFFYFVLQWPGSYCDTKQRCCYPKTGKPSADFGIHGLWPNYNDGGYPSNCDPDSRFDKSEISSLIGSLEKEWPTLSCPSNDGVKFWTHEWLKHGTCSESELDQREYFEAALQLKQKANLLQPLTSAGNPQIHKDSGQSNIQLIVV
;
A
#
# COMPACT_ATOMS: atom_id res chain seq x y z
N MET A 1 12.60 29.44 53.15
CA MET A 1 11.20 29.53 52.65
C MET A 1 10.57 28.15 52.77
N LYS A 2 9.56 27.99 53.63
CA LYS A 2 8.81 26.74 53.78
C LYS A 2 7.71 26.73 52.73
N LEU A 3 7.79 25.83 51.75
CA LEU A 3 6.72 25.61 50.79
C LEU A 3 5.52 25.06 51.58
N THR A 4 4.39 25.76 51.52
CA THR A 4 3.16 25.37 52.22
C THR A 4 2.48 24.24 51.44
N SER A 5 1.76 23.38 52.16
CA SER A 5 1.10 22.18 51.59
C SER A 5 0.21 22.49 50.37
N GLY A 6 -0.39 23.69 50.30
CA GLY A 6 -1.16 24.13 49.13
C GLY A 6 -0.34 24.33 47.84
N SER A 7 0.92 24.77 47.94
CA SER A 7 1.80 24.93 46.76
C SER A 7 2.19 23.59 46.15
N ILE A 8 2.29 22.53 46.97
CA ILE A 8 2.59 21.16 46.51
C ILE A 8 1.40 20.58 45.74
N VAL A 9 0.17 20.86 46.18
CA VAL A 9 -1.05 20.39 45.48
C VAL A 9 -1.19 21.04 44.11
N ILE A 10 -0.91 22.34 43.99
CA ILE A 10 -1.01 23.06 42.70
C ILE A 10 0.06 22.60 41.70
N ILE A 11 1.29 22.29 42.15
CA ILE A 11 2.34 21.74 41.28
C ILE A 11 1.96 20.34 40.75
N ASN A 12 1.37 19.49 41.59
CA ASN A 12 0.89 18.17 41.14
C ASN A 12 -0.30 18.27 40.16
N LEU A 13 -1.18 19.26 40.33
CA LEU A 13 -2.29 19.52 39.39
C LEU A 13 -1.82 20.06 38.03
N LEU A 14 -0.74 20.85 37.99
CA LEU A 14 -0.13 21.33 36.75
C LEU A 14 0.67 20.23 36.03
N ALA A 15 1.35 19.34 36.77
CA ALA A 15 2.03 18.19 36.18
C ALA A 15 1.07 17.19 35.50
N LEU A 16 -0.18 17.10 35.97
CA LEU A 16 -1.22 16.24 35.38
C LEU A 16 -1.76 16.74 34.03
N GLN A 17 -1.46 17.98 33.64
CA GLN A 17 -1.83 18.56 32.34
C GLN A 17 -0.79 18.28 31.25
N TYR A 18 0.37 17.72 31.63
CA TYR A 18 1.41 17.27 30.70
C TYR A 18 1.30 15.77 30.44
N LEU A 19 0.08 15.22 30.35
CA LEU A 19 -0.08 13.93 29.68
C LEU A 19 0.45 14.11 28.25
N PRO A 20 1.38 13.24 27.79
CA PRO A 20 1.81 13.31 26.41
C PRO A 20 0.56 13.18 25.55
N VAL A 21 0.43 14.07 24.57
CA VAL A 21 -0.49 13.87 23.45
C VAL A 21 -0.14 12.49 22.91
N LEU A 22 -0.95 11.49 23.27
CA LEU A 22 -0.85 10.15 22.72
C LEU A 22 -1.00 10.37 21.22
N CYS A 23 0.08 10.17 20.48
CA CYS A 23 0.00 9.98 19.05
C CYS A 23 -1.00 8.84 18.87
N LEU A 24 -2.22 9.15 18.45
CA LEU A 24 -3.20 8.15 18.05
C LEU A 24 -2.66 7.58 16.75
N SER A 25 -1.74 6.61 16.85
CA SER A 25 -1.51 5.68 15.76
C SER A 25 -2.86 5.03 15.49
N GLN A 26 -3.41 5.25 14.30
CA GLN A 26 -4.56 4.46 13.86
C GLN A 26 -4.07 3.03 13.71
N ASP A 27 -4.49 2.19 14.64
CA ASP A 27 -4.27 0.75 14.56
C ASP A 27 -5.01 0.17 13.36
N PHE A 28 -4.60 -1.02 12.91
CA PHE A 28 -5.28 -1.82 11.88
C PHE A 28 -5.13 -3.31 12.23
N ASP A 29 -6.05 -4.15 11.75
CA ASP A 29 -6.09 -5.56 12.15
C ASP A 29 -5.28 -6.48 11.23
N PHE A 30 -5.32 -6.24 9.92
CA PHE A 30 -4.63 -7.04 8.91
C PHE A 30 -4.38 -6.24 7.62
N PHE A 31 -3.61 -6.82 6.70
CA PHE A 31 -3.43 -6.28 5.36
C PHE A 31 -4.21 -7.10 4.33
N TYR A 32 -4.87 -6.43 3.40
CA TYR A 32 -5.14 -7.02 2.10
C TYR A 32 -3.95 -6.78 1.18
N PHE A 33 -3.33 -7.85 0.68
CA PHE A 33 -2.35 -7.76 -0.39
C PHE A 33 -3.05 -8.00 -1.74
N VAL A 34 -3.12 -6.96 -2.55
CA VAL A 34 -4.01 -6.94 -3.72
C VAL A 34 -3.21 -6.96 -5.01
N LEU A 35 -3.51 -7.95 -5.84
CA LEU A 35 -2.89 -8.17 -7.14
C LEU A 35 -3.91 -7.97 -8.26
N GLN A 36 -3.45 -7.39 -9.37
CA GLN A 36 -4.26 -7.10 -10.55
C GLN A 36 -3.73 -7.84 -11.78
N TRP A 37 -4.62 -8.38 -12.60
CA TRP A 37 -4.27 -8.95 -13.91
C TRP A 37 -4.32 -7.85 -14.99
N PRO A 38 -3.19 -7.51 -15.66
CA PRO A 38 -3.17 -6.46 -16.67
C PRO A 38 -4.14 -6.70 -17.84
N GLY A 39 -4.33 -7.97 -18.24
CA GLY A 39 -5.26 -8.33 -19.31
C GLY A 39 -6.70 -7.93 -18.98
N SER A 40 -7.16 -8.21 -17.76
CA SER A 40 -8.51 -7.86 -17.31
C SER A 40 -8.69 -6.35 -17.16
N TYR A 41 -7.65 -5.64 -16.70
CA TYR A 41 -7.70 -4.19 -16.57
C TYR A 41 -7.85 -3.51 -17.95
N CYS A 42 -7.10 -3.99 -18.95
CA CYS A 42 -7.04 -3.36 -20.27
C CYS A 42 -8.13 -3.83 -21.25
N ASP A 43 -8.81 -4.95 -20.99
CA ASP A 43 -9.92 -5.45 -21.80
C ASP A 43 -11.30 -4.96 -21.31
N THR A 44 -11.40 -3.64 -21.10
CA THR A 44 -12.66 -2.98 -20.72
C THR A 44 -12.98 -1.84 -21.68
N LYS A 45 -14.16 -1.21 -21.51
CA LYS A 45 -14.50 0.02 -22.26
C LYS A 45 -13.65 1.23 -21.83
N GLN A 46 -12.94 1.14 -20.71
CA GLN A 46 -12.08 2.20 -20.22
C GLN A 46 -10.73 2.18 -20.95
N ARG A 47 -10.07 3.34 -21.02
CA ARG A 47 -8.75 3.43 -21.63
C ARG A 47 -7.68 2.84 -20.69
N CYS A 48 -6.86 1.95 -21.21
CA CYS A 48 -5.63 1.49 -20.59
C CYS A 48 -4.41 2.01 -21.37
N CYS A 49 -3.35 2.36 -20.65
CA CYS A 49 -2.08 2.79 -21.23
C CYS A 49 -0.94 2.02 -20.56
N TYR A 50 -0.04 1.47 -21.36
CA TYR A 50 1.16 0.85 -20.80
C TYR A 50 2.10 1.90 -20.19
N PRO A 51 2.87 1.55 -19.14
CA PRO A 51 3.93 2.40 -18.59
C PRO A 51 4.92 2.90 -19.64
N LYS A 52 5.69 3.93 -19.29
CA LYS A 52 6.81 4.41 -20.14
C LYS A 52 7.88 3.34 -20.36
N THR A 53 7.99 2.36 -19.47
CA THR A 53 8.90 1.21 -19.56
C THR A 53 8.42 0.15 -20.55
N GLY A 54 7.20 0.27 -21.10
CA GLY A 54 6.63 -0.63 -22.10
C GLY A 54 5.50 -1.51 -21.58
N LYS A 55 5.05 -2.48 -22.39
CA LYS A 55 4.01 -3.45 -22.01
C LYS A 55 4.51 -4.31 -20.84
N PRO A 56 3.79 -4.38 -19.70
CA PRO A 56 4.16 -5.24 -18.58
C PRO A 56 4.20 -6.72 -18.98
N SER A 57 4.91 -7.54 -18.19
CA SER A 57 4.85 -8.99 -18.37
C SER A 57 3.42 -9.50 -18.21
N ALA A 58 3.10 -10.63 -18.86
CA ALA A 58 1.83 -11.33 -18.67
C ALA A 58 1.84 -12.09 -17.32
N ASP A 59 1.93 -11.34 -16.24
CA ASP A 59 1.87 -11.77 -14.84
C ASP A 59 0.98 -10.79 -14.07
N PHE A 60 0.53 -11.19 -12.89
CA PHE A 60 -0.12 -10.29 -11.96
C PHE A 60 0.82 -9.15 -11.57
N GLY A 61 0.32 -7.92 -11.57
CA GLY A 61 1.01 -6.76 -10.99
C GLY A 61 0.45 -6.46 -9.61
N ILE A 62 1.23 -5.86 -8.73
CA ILE A 62 0.76 -5.31 -7.47
C ILE A 62 -0.22 -4.17 -7.76
N HIS A 63 -1.34 -4.17 -7.06
CA HIS A 63 -2.23 -3.02 -6.96
C HIS A 63 -1.93 -2.26 -5.68
N GLY A 64 -1.91 -2.95 -4.53
CA GLY A 64 -1.61 -2.33 -3.24
C GLY A 64 -1.54 -3.28 -2.06
N LEU A 65 -1.12 -2.72 -0.93
CA LEU A 65 -1.02 -3.36 0.37
C LEU A 65 -1.85 -2.53 1.35
N TRP A 66 -3.02 -3.02 1.75
CA TRP A 66 -4.04 -2.16 2.37
C TRP A 66 -4.33 -2.58 3.80
N PRO A 67 -3.95 -1.77 4.81
CA PRO A 67 -4.45 -1.91 6.18
C PRO A 67 -5.98 -1.99 6.19
N ASN A 68 -6.55 -2.92 6.94
CA ASN A 68 -7.99 -3.16 7.05
C ASN A 68 -8.39 -3.54 8.49
N TYR A 69 -9.68 -3.39 8.77
CA TYR A 69 -10.30 -3.76 10.02
C TYR A 69 -11.10 -5.07 9.90
N ASN A 70 -11.21 -5.79 11.01
CA ASN A 70 -12.00 -7.01 11.13
C ASN A 70 -13.52 -6.77 10.96
N ASP A 71 -13.97 -5.52 11.10
CA ASP A 71 -15.38 -5.14 10.89
C ASP A 71 -15.73 -4.90 9.40
N GLY A 72 -14.75 -5.05 8.50
CA GLY A 72 -14.88 -4.83 7.06
C GLY A 72 -14.63 -3.40 6.60
N GLY A 73 -14.37 -2.46 7.53
CA GLY A 73 -13.86 -1.12 7.22
C GLY A 73 -12.35 -1.11 6.95
N TYR A 74 -11.84 0.07 6.61
CA TYR A 74 -10.39 0.29 6.48
C TYR A 74 -10.01 1.74 6.83
N PRO A 75 -8.83 1.96 7.43
CA PRO A 75 -8.28 3.30 7.58
C PRO A 75 -7.78 3.83 6.24
N SER A 76 -7.86 5.14 6.03
CA SER A 76 -7.33 5.79 4.82
C SER A 76 -6.88 7.22 5.08
N ASN A 77 -5.82 7.65 4.38
CA ASN A 77 -5.28 9.01 4.47
C ASN A 77 -4.93 9.41 5.91
N CYS A 78 -4.21 8.52 6.60
CA CYS A 78 -4.05 8.58 8.06
C CYS A 78 -3.07 9.64 8.55
N ASP A 79 -2.06 9.98 7.74
CA ASP A 79 -1.13 11.07 8.04
C ASP A 79 -1.18 12.15 6.93
N PRO A 80 -1.76 13.33 7.21
CA PRO A 80 -1.81 14.44 6.26
C PRO A 80 -0.47 15.19 6.11
N ASP A 81 0.45 15.01 7.05
CA ASP A 81 1.79 15.62 7.05
C ASP A 81 2.81 14.72 6.35
N SER A 82 2.59 13.40 6.35
CA SER A 82 3.38 12.43 5.58
C SER A 82 3.32 12.70 4.08
N ARG A 83 4.49 12.62 3.44
CA ARG A 83 4.66 12.87 2.00
C ARG A 83 5.32 11.67 1.36
N PHE A 84 4.96 11.41 0.12
CA PHE A 84 5.69 10.44 -0.67
C PHE A 84 7.07 11.01 -1.05
N ASP A 85 8.14 10.35 -0.62
CA ASP A 85 9.52 10.67 -0.99
C ASP A 85 10.12 9.58 -1.89
N LYS A 86 10.26 9.89 -3.18
CA LYS A 86 10.85 8.97 -4.16
C LYS A 86 12.29 8.56 -3.83
N SER A 87 13.03 9.38 -3.08
CA SER A 87 14.44 9.13 -2.75
C SER A 87 14.61 7.94 -1.80
N GLU A 88 13.67 7.73 -0.88
CA GLU A 88 13.69 6.62 0.09
C GLU A 88 13.50 5.25 -0.58
N ILE A 89 12.81 5.23 -1.73
CA ILE A 89 12.57 4.01 -2.52
C ILE A 89 13.46 3.92 -3.75
N SER A 90 14.50 4.74 -3.87
CA SER A 90 15.32 4.84 -5.08
C SER A 90 15.92 3.50 -5.53
N SER A 91 16.32 2.64 -4.58
CA SER A 91 16.82 1.29 -4.85
C SER A 91 15.74 0.30 -5.28
N LEU A 92 14.47 0.59 -5.01
CA LEU A 92 13.32 -0.27 -5.32
C LEU A 92 12.66 0.06 -6.67
N ILE A 93 12.96 1.22 -7.27
CA ILE A 93 12.27 1.73 -8.47
C ILE A 93 12.23 0.68 -9.60
N GLY A 94 13.35 0.04 -9.92
CA GLY A 94 13.37 -0.95 -11.01
C GLY A 94 12.45 -2.16 -10.75
N SER A 95 12.35 -2.58 -9.48
CA SER A 95 11.42 -3.64 -9.08
C SER A 95 9.97 -3.17 -9.10
N LEU A 96 9.70 -1.93 -8.65
CA LEU A 96 8.35 -1.34 -8.68
C LEU A 96 7.85 -1.12 -10.11
N GLU A 97 8.69 -0.67 -11.03
CA GLU A 97 8.32 -0.52 -12.45
C GLU A 97 7.92 -1.86 -13.09
N LYS A 98 8.52 -2.96 -12.64
CA LYS A 98 8.28 -4.31 -13.16
C LYS A 98 7.09 -4.98 -12.49
N GLU A 99 7.03 -4.95 -11.16
CA GLU A 99 6.09 -5.74 -10.36
C GLU A 99 4.87 -4.93 -9.90
N TRP A 100 4.94 -3.59 -9.88
CA TRP A 100 3.84 -2.69 -9.50
C TRP A 100 3.55 -1.62 -10.59
N PRO A 101 3.34 -2.02 -11.86
CA PRO A 101 3.15 -1.08 -12.96
C PRO A 101 1.79 -0.37 -12.90
N THR A 102 1.77 0.88 -13.33
CA THR A 102 0.54 1.63 -13.63
C THR A 102 -0.03 1.22 -14.99
N LEU A 103 -1.36 1.16 -15.10
CA LEU A 103 -2.05 0.95 -16.39
C LEU A 103 -2.97 2.15 -16.74
N SER A 104 -2.89 3.23 -15.96
CA SER A 104 -3.69 4.44 -16.16
C SER A 104 -3.18 5.28 -17.32
N CYS A 105 -4.10 5.95 -18.00
CA CYS A 105 -3.78 6.89 -19.06
C CYS A 105 -3.62 8.33 -18.54
N PRO A 106 -2.71 9.13 -19.11
CA PRO A 106 -1.73 8.76 -20.15
C PRO A 106 -0.59 7.90 -19.59
N SER A 107 0.17 7.27 -20.49
CA SER A 107 1.39 6.51 -20.15
C SER A 107 2.30 7.32 -19.22
N ASN A 108 2.70 6.72 -18.10
CA ASN A 108 3.51 7.36 -17.08
C ASN A 108 4.50 6.38 -16.42
N ASP A 109 5.30 6.86 -15.48
CA ASP A 109 6.39 6.15 -14.82
C ASP A 109 5.96 5.47 -13.51
N GLY A 110 4.66 5.40 -13.20
CA GLY A 110 4.14 4.74 -12.01
C GLY A 110 4.21 5.58 -10.73
N VAL A 111 5.03 6.63 -10.67
CA VAL A 111 5.25 7.43 -9.46
C VAL A 111 3.94 7.97 -8.89
N LYS A 112 3.04 8.48 -9.73
CA LYS A 112 1.72 8.97 -9.28
C LYS A 112 0.87 7.87 -8.64
N PHE A 113 0.97 6.65 -9.15
CA PHE A 113 0.24 5.52 -8.59
C PHE A 113 0.83 5.10 -7.24
N TRP A 114 2.14 4.99 -7.13
CA TRP A 114 2.80 4.68 -5.85
C TRP A 114 2.56 5.78 -4.81
N THR A 115 2.59 7.06 -5.20
CA THR A 115 2.21 8.17 -4.32
C THR A 115 0.78 8.03 -3.83
N HIS A 116 -0.16 7.63 -4.68
CA HIS A 116 -1.56 7.41 -4.28
C HIS A 116 -1.66 6.28 -3.24
N GLU A 117 -1.04 5.14 -3.51
CA GLU A 117 -1.06 3.98 -2.63
C GLU A 117 -0.40 4.28 -1.28
N TRP A 118 0.73 4.99 -1.27
CA TRP A 118 1.37 5.45 -0.03
C TRP A 118 0.45 6.38 0.76
N LEU A 119 0.02 7.50 0.17
CA LEU A 119 -0.73 8.52 0.90
C LEU A 119 -2.10 8.04 1.38
N LYS A 120 -2.72 7.11 0.66
CA LYS A 120 -4.04 6.59 1.01
C LYS A 120 -3.97 5.39 1.96
N HIS A 121 -3.01 4.48 1.76
CA HIS A 121 -2.96 3.20 2.47
C HIS A 121 -1.68 3.04 3.31
N GLY A 122 -0.51 3.36 2.75
CA GLY A 122 0.77 3.22 3.46
C GLY A 122 0.90 4.09 4.72
N THR A 123 0.38 5.32 4.70
CA THR A 123 0.33 6.20 5.89
C THR A 123 -0.49 5.62 7.04
N CYS A 124 -1.37 4.66 6.76
CA CYS A 124 -2.16 3.96 7.78
C CYS A 124 -1.43 2.76 8.39
N SER A 125 -0.17 2.53 8.00
CA SER A 125 0.71 1.49 8.55
C SER A 125 2.03 2.03 9.09
N GLU A 126 2.17 3.36 9.24
CA GLU A 126 3.42 4.01 9.68
C GLU A 126 3.88 3.61 11.09
N SER A 127 3.02 2.98 11.91
CA SER A 127 3.43 2.38 13.18
C SER A 127 4.27 1.10 13.02
N GLU A 128 4.13 0.42 11.89
CA GLU A 128 4.76 -0.88 11.61
C GLU A 128 5.74 -0.83 10.44
N LEU A 129 5.49 0.02 9.44
CA LEU A 129 6.23 0.10 8.19
C LEU A 129 6.46 1.56 7.80
N ASP A 130 7.73 1.97 7.72
CA ASP A 130 8.07 3.22 7.03
C ASP A 130 7.76 3.13 5.52
N GLN A 131 7.90 4.23 4.79
CA GLN A 131 7.58 4.26 3.35
C GLN A 131 8.37 3.22 2.56
N ARG A 132 9.67 3.11 2.80
CA ARG A 132 10.52 2.14 2.10
C ARG A 132 10.11 0.72 2.44
N GLU A 133 9.85 0.44 3.72
CA GLU A 133 9.42 -0.86 4.22
C GLU A 133 8.05 -1.27 3.67
N TYR A 134 7.12 -0.35 3.51
CA TYR A 134 5.82 -0.59 2.89
C TYR A 134 5.95 -1.12 1.45
N PHE A 135 6.74 -0.43 0.62
CA PHE A 135 6.98 -0.87 -0.75
C PHE A 135 7.81 -2.16 -0.83
N GLU A 136 8.80 -2.31 0.04
CA GLU A 136 9.62 -3.53 0.11
C GLU A 136 8.78 -4.75 0.54
N ALA A 137 7.91 -4.61 1.55
CA ALA A 137 7.02 -5.67 2.01
C ALA A 137 6.08 -6.13 0.90
N ALA A 138 5.47 -5.21 0.15
CA ALA A 138 4.61 -5.55 -0.99
C ALA A 138 5.36 -6.31 -2.09
N LEU A 139 6.60 -5.90 -2.40
CA LEU A 139 7.46 -6.60 -3.37
C LEU A 139 7.82 -8.02 -2.88
N GLN A 140 8.14 -8.18 -1.60
CA GLN A 140 8.42 -9.50 -1.00
C GLN A 140 7.17 -10.39 -1.01
N LEU A 141 5.99 -9.85 -0.72
CA LEU A 141 4.72 -10.57 -0.80
C LEU A 141 4.42 -11.01 -2.23
N LYS A 142 4.67 -10.16 -3.23
CA LYS A 142 4.55 -10.53 -4.66
C LYS A 142 5.43 -11.73 -5.02
N GLN A 143 6.68 -11.71 -4.57
CA GLN A 143 7.60 -12.83 -4.80
C GLN A 143 7.13 -14.12 -4.12
N LYS A 144 6.64 -14.03 -2.88
CA LYS A 144 6.17 -15.18 -2.11
C LYS A 144 4.87 -15.77 -2.66
N ALA A 145 3.92 -14.92 -3.05
CA ALA A 145 2.62 -15.35 -3.56
C ALA A 145 2.74 -16.09 -4.90
N ASN A 146 3.62 -15.63 -5.80
CA ASN A 146 3.96 -16.26 -7.09
C ASN A 146 2.75 -16.87 -7.83
N LEU A 147 1.62 -16.16 -7.86
CA LEU A 147 0.31 -16.72 -8.20
C LEU A 147 0.20 -17.36 -9.58
N LEU A 148 0.95 -16.86 -10.55
CA LEU A 148 0.91 -17.37 -11.91
C LEU A 148 1.39 -18.83 -11.99
N GLN A 149 2.37 -19.21 -11.16
CA GLN A 149 2.95 -20.55 -11.19
C GLN A 149 1.96 -21.65 -10.77
N PRO A 150 1.23 -21.58 -9.64
CA PRO A 150 0.22 -22.58 -9.29
C PRO A 150 -0.98 -22.53 -10.25
N LEU A 151 -1.41 -21.35 -10.71
CA LEU A 151 -2.56 -21.25 -11.63
C LEU A 151 -2.28 -21.88 -13.01
N THR A 152 -1.06 -21.74 -13.53
CA THR A 152 -0.63 -22.40 -14.77
C THR A 152 -0.39 -23.89 -14.56
N SER A 153 0.16 -24.29 -13.40
CA SER A 153 0.41 -25.71 -13.06
C SER A 153 -0.88 -26.50 -12.83
N ALA A 154 -1.96 -25.85 -12.38
CA ALA A 154 -3.28 -26.45 -12.23
C ALA A 154 -4.00 -26.73 -13.56
N GLY A 155 -3.34 -26.50 -14.69
CA GLY A 155 -3.88 -26.79 -16.02
C GLY A 155 -5.01 -25.86 -16.43
N ASN A 156 -5.15 -24.67 -15.80
CA ASN A 156 -6.16 -23.69 -16.20
C ASN A 156 -5.80 -23.14 -17.60
N PRO A 157 -6.49 -23.57 -18.67
CA PRO A 157 -6.12 -23.21 -20.04
C PRO A 157 -6.40 -21.72 -20.31
N GLN A 158 -7.11 -21.03 -19.40
CA GLN A 158 -7.62 -19.68 -19.60
C GLN A 158 -6.67 -18.57 -19.13
N ILE A 159 -5.45 -18.90 -18.71
CA ILE A 159 -4.33 -17.92 -18.74
C ILE A 159 -3.72 -17.98 -20.15
N HIS A 160 -4.56 -17.77 -21.16
CA HIS A 160 -4.03 -17.37 -22.45
C HIS A 160 -3.56 -15.92 -22.29
N LYS A 161 -2.39 -15.61 -22.86
CA LYS A 161 -1.69 -14.33 -22.71
C LYS A 161 -2.53 -13.10 -23.09
N ASP A 162 -3.71 -13.30 -23.69
CA ASP A 162 -4.62 -12.28 -24.19
C ASP A 162 -6.11 -12.57 -23.90
N SER A 163 -6.46 -13.54 -23.04
CA SER A 163 -7.87 -13.82 -22.74
C SER A 163 -8.42 -12.90 -21.64
N GLY A 164 -9.32 -12.00 -22.02
CA GLY A 164 -10.15 -11.21 -21.13
C GLY A 164 -11.07 -12.09 -20.30
N GLN A 165 -10.65 -12.43 -19.09
CA GLN A 165 -11.57 -12.80 -18.04
C GLN A 165 -11.97 -11.54 -17.29
N SER A 166 -13.27 -11.39 -17.08
CA SER A 166 -13.87 -10.28 -16.32
C SER A 166 -13.20 -10.11 -14.95
N ASN A 167 -12.63 -8.92 -14.71
CA ASN A 167 -12.22 -8.35 -13.41
C ASN A 167 -11.64 -9.34 -12.38
N ILE A 168 -10.54 -10.03 -12.69
CA ILE A 168 -9.79 -10.75 -11.65
C ILE A 168 -8.88 -9.74 -10.93
N GLN A 169 -9.42 -9.13 -9.88
CA GLN A 169 -8.61 -8.55 -8.81
C GLN A 169 -8.49 -9.63 -7.75
N LEU A 170 -7.29 -10.20 -7.57
CA LEU A 170 -7.09 -11.23 -6.56
C LEU A 170 -6.61 -10.55 -5.28
N ILE A 171 -7.41 -10.72 -4.24
CA ILE A 171 -7.03 -10.36 -2.88
C ILE A 171 -6.36 -11.59 -2.27
N VAL A 172 -5.09 -11.47 -1.95
CA VAL A 172 -4.36 -12.44 -1.13
C VAL A 172 -4.47 -11.92 0.31
N VAL A 173 -5.21 -12.65 1.14
CA VAL A 173 -5.35 -12.40 2.58
C VAL A 173 -4.30 -13.22 3.32
#